data_AF-A0A1I3X5H8-F1
#
_entry.id   AF-A0A1I3X5H8-F1
#
_cell.length_a   1.000
_cell.length_b   1.000
_cell.length_c   1.000
_cell.angle_alpha   90.00
_cell.angle_beta   90.00
_cell.angle_gamma   90.00
#
_symmetry.space_group_name_H-M   'P 1'
#
loop_
_entity.id
_entity.type
_entity.pdbx_description
1 polymer ?
#
loop_
_entity_poly.entity_id
_entity_poly.type
_entity_poly.pdbx_seq_one_letter_code
_entity_poly.pdbx_strand_id
1 'polypeptide(L)'
;MRKGTVIRDYVRAYPNPITLKTGEKVAISHCDIEYPGWIWTTNQLNISGWVPQQILHITQPNQAICNENYTAHELTVKTGEHLYLERVLNGWYWAHKISGETGWIPQEYIKF
;
A
#
# COMPACT_ATOMS: atom_id res chain seq x y z
N MET A 1 -18.64 1.68 0.09
CA MET A 1 -17.45 2.10 -0.69
C MET A 1 -17.83 3.27 -1.58
N ARG A 2 -17.00 4.31 -1.67
CA ARG A 2 -17.26 5.48 -2.52
C ARG A 2 -16.72 5.22 -3.92
N LYS A 3 -17.47 5.53 -4.97
CA LYS A 3 -16.98 5.42 -6.35
C LYS A 3 -16.10 6.64 -6.68
N GLY A 4 -14.92 6.40 -7.24
CA GLY A 4 -14.01 7.42 -7.75
C GLY A 4 -13.65 7.16 -9.21
N THR A 5 -13.18 8.19 -9.91
CA THR A 5 -12.72 8.12 -11.30
C THR A 5 -11.24 8.46 -11.36
N VAL A 6 -10.47 7.61 -12.05
CA VAL A 6 -9.04 7.80 -12.29
C VAL A 6 -8.83 8.97 -13.24
N ILE A 7 -7.98 9.93 -12.87
CA ILE A 7 -7.71 11.14 -13.67
C ILE A 7 -6.38 11.13 -14.40
N ARG A 8 -5.48 10.20 -14.03
CA ARG A 8 -4.17 10.01 -14.63
C ARG A 8 -3.85 8.52 -14.68
N ASP A 9 -3.14 8.08 -15.70
CA ASP A 9 -2.64 6.71 -15.79
C ASP A 9 -1.65 6.45 -14.65
N TYR A 10 -1.74 5.27 -14.05
CA TYR A 10 -0.82 4.82 -13.01
C TYR A 10 -0.46 3.37 -13.25
N VAL A 11 0.83 3.06 -13.15
CA VAL A 11 1.35 1.69 -13.31
C VAL A 11 1.99 1.33 -11.99
N ARG A 12 1.62 0.17 -11.44
CA ARG A 12 2.20 -0.34 -10.20
C ARG A 12 3.73 -0.33 -10.30
N ALA A 13 4.39 0.19 -9.28
CA ALA A 13 5.84 0.29 -9.24
C ALA A 13 6.50 -1.07 -8.96
N TYR A 14 5.83 -1.92 -8.17
CA TYR A 14 6.39 -3.18 -7.70
C TYR A 14 5.57 -4.39 -8.21
N PRO A 15 6.11 -5.19 -9.16
CA PRO A 15 5.39 -6.35 -9.70
C PRO A 15 5.30 -7.52 -8.72
N ASN A 16 6.20 -7.58 -7.72
CA ASN A 16 6.19 -8.56 -6.64
C ASN A 16 6.02 -7.82 -5.30
N PRO A 17 4.78 -7.46 -4.91
CA PRO A 17 4.54 -6.67 -3.72
C PRO A 17 4.82 -7.48 -2.45
N ILE A 18 5.39 -6.83 -1.44
CA ILE A 18 5.50 -7.43 -0.11
C ILE A 18 4.12 -7.81 0.42
N THR A 19 4.02 -9.00 1.00
CA THR A 19 2.83 -9.49 1.70
C THR A 19 3.26 -9.95 3.07
N LEU A 20 2.50 -9.53 4.09
CA LEU A 20 2.79 -9.75 5.50
C LEU A 20 1.60 -10.40 6.18
N LYS A 21 1.88 -11.20 7.20
CA LYS A 21 0.89 -11.72 8.14
C LYS A 21 0.98 -11.03 9.50
N THR A 22 -0.14 -10.97 10.21
CA THR A 22 -0.14 -10.57 11.63
C THR A 22 0.84 -11.44 12.43
N GLY A 23 1.65 -10.81 13.27
CA GLY A 23 2.70 -11.43 14.07
C GLY A 23 4.04 -11.60 13.34
N GLU A 24 4.12 -11.31 12.05
CA GLU A 24 5.34 -11.48 11.28
C GLU A 24 6.41 -10.46 11.68
N LYS A 25 7.65 -10.93 11.88
CA LYS A 25 8.81 -10.08 12.15
C LYS A 25 9.41 -9.59 10.85
N VAL A 26 9.64 -8.29 10.76
CA VAL A 26 10.15 -7.62 9.57
C VAL A 26 11.31 -6.70 9.92
N ALA A 27 12.21 -6.50 8.95
CA ALA A 27 13.21 -5.44 9.02
C ALA A 27 12.61 -4.13 8.49
N ILE A 28 12.91 -3.02 9.16
CA ILE A 28 12.46 -1.68 8.75
C ILE A 28 13.66 -0.77 8.48
N SER A 29 13.48 0.18 7.57
CA SER A 29 14.51 1.14 7.17
C SER A 29 14.03 2.58 7.33
N HIS A 30 13.71 3.27 6.25
CA HIS A 30 13.38 4.69 6.22
C HIS A 30 11.89 4.91 5.97
N CYS A 31 11.41 6.10 6.34
CA CYS A 31 10.09 6.56 5.95
C CYS A 31 10.12 7.16 4.54
N ASP A 32 9.01 7.02 3.82
CA ASP A 32 8.79 7.73 2.57
C ASP A 32 8.66 9.25 2.84
N ILE A 33 9.40 10.06 2.07
CA ILE A 33 9.44 11.51 2.21
C ILE A 33 8.26 12.15 1.46
N GLU A 34 7.86 11.56 0.34
CA GLU A 34 6.73 12.03 -0.48
C GLU A 34 5.40 11.64 0.16
N TYR A 35 5.33 10.43 0.73
CA TYR A 35 4.15 9.93 1.43
C TYR A 35 4.46 9.58 2.90
N PRO A 36 4.47 10.57 3.82
CA PRO A 36 4.74 10.32 5.23
C PRO A 36 3.83 9.26 5.84
N GLY A 37 4.43 8.36 6.64
CA GLY A 37 3.74 7.26 7.30
C GLY A 37 3.88 5.91 6.61
N TRP A 38 4.45 5.84 5.41
CA TRP A 38 4.93 4.59 4.82
C TRP A 38 6.38 4.33 5.25
N ILE A 39 6.68 3.10 5.66
CA ILE A 39 8.02 2.65 6.04
C ILE A 39 8.49 1.57 5.08
N TRP A 40 9.70 1.74 4.55
CA TRP A 40 10.34 0.72 3.75
C TRP A 40 10.65 -0.50 4.60
N THR A 41 10.03 -1.62 4.26
CA THR A 41 10.03 -2.84 5.07
C THR A 41 10.46 -4.02 4.23
N THR A 42 11.22 -4.94 4.83
CA THR A 42 11.68 -6.19 4.19
C THR A 42 11.24 -7.38 5.03
N ASN A 43 10.55 -8.33 4.40
CA ASN A 43 10.11 -9.57 5.06
C ASN A 43 11.20 -10.65 5.08
N GLN A 44 10.90 -11.80 5.69
CA GLN A 44 11.84 -12.93 5.81
C GLN A 44 12.21 -13.57 4.46
N LEU A 45 11.41 -13.34 3.41
CA LEU A 45 11.67 -13.78 2.03
C LEU A 45 12.53 -12.77 1.25
N ASN A 46 13.07 -11.74 1.91
CA ASN A 46 13.79 -10.61 1.29
C ASN A 46 12.94 -9.82 0.27
N ILE A 47 11.62 -9.90 0.34
CA ILE A 47 10.72 -9.05 -0.45
C ILE A 47 10.54 -7.74 0.31
N SER A 48 10.76 -6.63 -0.38
CA SER A 48 10.66 -5.29 0.20
C SER A 48 9.51 -4.51 -0.41
N GLY A 49 8.94 -3.61 0.38
CA GLY A 49 7.93 -2.68 -0.08
C GLY A 49 7.48 -1.74 1.03
N TRP A 50 6.60 -0.80 0.66
CA TRP A 50 6.03 0.17 1.57
C TRP A 50 4.98 -0.47 2.47
N VAL A 51 5.10 -0.25 3.78
CA VAL A 51 4.16 -0.78 4.79
C VAL A 51 3.73 0.39 5.68
N PRO A 52 2.44 0.51 6.04
CA PRO A 52 1.98 1.66 6.80
C PRO A 52 2.50 1.54 8.24
N GLN A 53 3.08 2.62 8.77
CA GLN A 53 3.62 2.67 10.12
C GLN A 53 2.59 2.26 11.18
N GLN A 54 1.31 2.51 10.93
CA GLN A 54 0.19 2.19 11.82
C GLN A 54 0.10 0.70 12.17
N ILE A 55 0.55 -0.19 11.27
CA ILE A 55 0.50 -1.63 11.48
C ILE A 55 1.84 -2.23 11.93
N LEU A 56 2.87 -1.40 12.12
CA LEU A 56 4.21 -1.82 12.52
C LEU A 56 4.46 -1.51 13.99
N HIS A 57 4.58 -2.56 14.82
CA HIS A 57 5.04 -2.43 16.19
C HIS A 57 6.57 -2.52 16.24
N ILE A 58 7.23 -1.37 16.36
CA ILE A 58 8.70 -1.28 16.42
C ILE A 58 9.19 -1.94 17.70
N THR A 59 10.03 -2.98 17.55
CA THR A 59 10.61 -3.73 18.69
C THR A 59 12.08 -3.41 18.90
N GLN A 60 12.78 -2.98 17.85
CA GLN A 60 14.18 -2.55 17.85
C GLN A 60 14.38 -1.45 16.79
N PRO A 61 15.50 -0.71 16.79
CA PRO A 61 15.72 0.39 15.84
C PRO A 61 15.51 0.02 14.36
N ASN A 62 15.75 -1.23 13.97
CA ASN A 62 15.62 -1.73 12.60
C ASN A 62 14.67 -2.93 12.48
N GLN A 63 13.83 -3.20 13.47
CA GLN A 63 12.90 -4.33 13.46
C GLN A 63 11.52 -3.96 13.97
N ALA A 64 10.50 -4.56 13.36
CA ALA A 64 9.12 -4.43 13.78
C ALA A 64 8.37 -5.77 13.72
N ILE A 65 7.24 -5.84 14.42
CA ILE A 65 6.25 -6.90 14.26
C ILE A 65 5.04 -6.30 13.53
N CYS A 66 4.58 -6.97 12.48
CA CYS A 66 3.38 -6.57 11.76
C CYS A 66 2.14 -6.97 12.54
N ASN A 67 1.26 -6.03 12.86
CA ASN A 67 0.05 -6.28 13.66
C ASN A 67 -1.16 -6.72 12.82
N GLU A 68 -1.10 -6.55 11.50
CA GLU A 68 -2.20 -6.85 10.58
C GLU A 68 -1.73 -7.64 9.37
N ASN A 69 -2.64 -8.37 8.72
CA ASN A 69 -2.38 -8.89 7.38
C ASN A 69 -2.32 -7.72 6.40
N TYR A 70 -1.28 -7.67 5.58
CA TYR A 70 -1.04 -6.54 4.68
C TYR A 70 -0.41 -6.97 3.36
N THR A 71 -0.68 -6.22 2.30
CA THR A 71 0.04 -6.29 1.04
C THR A 71 0.27 -4.90 0.48
N ALA A 72 1.46 -4.66 -0.07
CA ALA A 72 1.80 -3.44 -0.81
C ALA A 72 1.36 -3.51 -2.28
N HIS A 73 0.43 -4.39 -2.62
CA HIS A 73 -0.06 -4.52 -3.99
C HIS A 73 -0.74 -3.23 -4.44
N GLU A 74 -0.25 -2.69 -5.56
CA GLU A 74 -0.73 -1.46 -6.19
C GLU A 74 -1.51 -1.81 -7.46
N LEU A 75 -2.53 -1.00 -7.77
CA LEU A 75 -3.27 -1.15 -9.02
C LEU A 75 -2.48 -0.56 -10.20
N THR A 76 -2.63 -1.15 -11.38
CA THR A 76 -2.33 -0.47 -12.65
C THR A 76 -3.65 0.03 -13.23
N VAL A 77 -3.81 1.33 -13.46
CA VAL A 77 -5.06 1.93 -13.95
C VAL A 77 -4.84 2.90 -15.10
N LYS A 78 -5.88 3.08 -15.89
CA LYS A 78 -6.00 4.05 -16.97
C LYS A 78 -6.95 5.18 -16.58
N THR A 79 -6.65 6.36 -17.11
CA THR A 79 -7.51 7.54 -17.01
C THR A 79 -8.93 7.21 -17.48
N GLY A 80 -9.93 7.60 -16.69
CA GLY A 80 -11.35 7.31 -16.93
C GLY A 80 -11.86 6.03 -16.28
N GLU A 81 -10.98 5.14 -15.78
CA GLU A 81 -11.42 3.97 -15.03
C GLU A 81 -12.17 4.35 -13.75
N HIS A 82 -13.12 3.50 -13.36
CA HIS A 82 -13.87 3.66 -12.12
C HIS A 82 -13.41 2.65 -11.07
N LEU A 83 -13.17 3.16 -9.86
CA LEU A 83 -12.77 2.36 -8.72
C LEU A 83 -13.76 2.53 -7.56
N TYR A 84 -13.92 1.50 -6.76
CA TYR A 84 -14.61 1.58 -5.47
C TYR A 84 -13.58 1.67 -4.35
N LEU A 85 -13.60 2.78 -3.62
CA LEU A 85 -12.63 3.08 -2.57
C LEU A 85 -13.14 2.53 -1.23
N GLU A 86 -12.30 1.75 -0.56
CA GLU A 86 -12.63 1.10 0.71
C GLU A 86 -12.05 1.84 1.91
N ARG A 87 -10.73 2.07 1.92
CA ARG A 87 -10.03 2.74 3.02
C ARG A 87 -8.92 3.65 2.52
N VAL A 88 -8.46 4.53 3.40
CA VAL A 88 -7.34 5.46 3.14
C VAL A 88 -6.25 5.20 4.16
N LEU A 89 -5.00 5.15 3.69
CA LEU A 89 -3.81 5.22 4.55
C LEU A 89 -2.80 6.15 3.88
N ASN A 90 -2.26 7.11 4.65
CA ASN A 90 -1.07 7.89 4.29
C ASN A 90 -1.08 8.45 2.85
N GLY A 91 -2.21 9.01 2.41
CA GLY A 91 -2.32 9.59 1.07
C GLY A 91 -2.67 8.60 -0.06
N TRP A 92 -3.03 7.36 0.26
CA TRP A 92 -3.41 6.32 -0.71
C TRP A 92 -4.76 5.68 -0.37
N TYR A 93 -5.53 5.35 -1.41
CA TYR A 93 -6.75 4.55 -1.29
C TYR A 93 -6.42 3.07 -1.48
N TRP A 94 -6.99 2.21 -0.64
CA TRP A 94 -7.22 0.82 -1.02
C TRP A 94 -8.49 0.76 -1.86
N ALA A 95 -8.35 0.32 -3.10
CA ALA A 95 -9.38 0.44 -4.12
C ALA A 95 -9.69 -0.90 -4.79
N HIS A 96 -10.91 -1.02 -5.30
CA HIS A 96 -11.43 -2.20 -5.99
C HIS A 96 -11.80 -1.84 -7.43
N LYS A 97 -11.28 -2.60 -8.39
CA LYS A 97 -11.73 -2.57 -9.79
C LYS A 97 -13.00 -3.39 -9.96
N ILE A 98 -13.73 -3.10 -11.03
CA ILE A 98 -14.88 -3.91 -11.47
C ILE A 98 -14.45 -5.35 -11.82
N SER A 99 -13.22 -5.54 -12.29
CA SER A 99 -12.64 -6.85 -12.59
C SER A 99 -12.39 -7.72 -11.34
N GLY A 100 -12.50 -7.16 -10.13
CA GLY A 100 -12.20 -7.84 -8.87
C GLY A 100 -10.75 -7.67 -8.39
N GLU A 101 -9.86 -7.06 -9.18
CA GLU A 101 -8.53 -6.69 -8.71
C GLU A 101 -8.64 -5.58 -7.66
N THR A 102 -7.88 -5.72 -6.58
CA THR A 102 -7.79 -4.72 -5.50
C THR A 102 -6.36 -4.26 -5.35
N GLY A 103 -6.13 -3.07 -4.81
CA GLY A 103 -4.77 -2.55 -4.62
C GLY A 103 -4.73 -1.10 -4.16
N TRP A 104 -3.55 -0.63 -3.81
CA TRP A 104 -3.29 0.76 -3.48
C TRP A 104 -3.25 1.65 -4.73
N ILE A 105 -3.76 2.87 -4.61
CA ILE A 105 -3.65 3.95 -5.60
C ILE A 105 -3.49 5.30 -4.88
N PRO A 106 -2.63 6.23 -5.33
CA PRO A 106 -2.48 7.52 -4.66
C PRO A 106 -3.76 8.35 -4.77
N GLN A 107 -4.10 9.08 -3.71
CA GLN A 107 -5.36 9.84 -3.67
C GLN A 107 -5.46 10.90 -4.76
N GLU A 108 -4.35 11.52 -5.13
CA GLU A 108 -4.26 12.55 -6.16
C GLU A 108 -4.55 12.06 -7.59
N TYR A 109 -4.67 10.74 -7.78
CA TYR A 109 -5.06 10.10 -9.04
C TYR A 109 -6.57 9.91 -9.15
N ILE A 110 -7.34 10.26 -8.12
CA ILE A 110 -8.77 10.00 -8.04
C ILE A 110 -9.57 11.30 -7.87
N LYS A 111 -10.62 11.45 -8.67
CA LYS A 111 -11.68 12.45 -8.48
C LYS A 111 -13.02 11.78 -8.19
N PHE A 112 -13.97 12.58 -7.70
CA PHE A 112 -15.33 12.14 -7.36
C PHE A 112 -16.37 12.80 -8.26
#